data_AF-A0A968TRQ9-F1
#
_entry.id   AF-A0A968TRQ9-F1
#
_cell.length_a   1.000
_cell.length_b   1.000
_cell.length_c   1.000
_cell.angle_alpha   90.00
_cell.angle_beta   90.00
_cell.angle_gamma   90.00
#
_symmetry.space_group_name_H-M   'P 1'
#
loop_
_entity.id
_entity.type
_entity.pdbx_description
1 polymer ?
#
loop_
_entity_poly.entity_id
_entity_poly.type
_entity_poly.pdbx_seq_one_letter_code
_entity_poly.pdbx_strand_id
1 'polypeptide(L)'
;MPIELGAIAQLWPTEVRLNEQFTVGQLRQQRSIYPYGIVHLATHAAFEPGAVQNSYIRFWDRPLRLDRLRDLQLLQPVVQLLVLSACRTALGDPNVELGFAGLAVQSGAKAAVASWWSISDAATLVMMIDSISS
;
A
#
# COMPACT_ATOMS: atom_id res chain seq x y z
N MET A 1 2.70 11.49 4.30
CA MET A 1 3.41 11.55 3.00
C MET A 1 2.54 12.24 1.94
N PRO A 2 2.32 13.56 1.98
CA PRO A 2 1.39 14.22 1.04
C PRO A 2 1.97 14.46 -0.37
N ILE A 3 3.30 14.57 -0.49
CA ILE A 3 3.98 14.96 -1.74
C ILE A 3 3.86 13.87 -2.82
N GLU A 4 3.99 12.60 -2.44
CA GLU A 4 3.88 11.45 -3.38
C GLU A 4 2.49 11.36 -4.02
N LEU A 5 1.43 11.54 -3.22
CA LEU A 5 0.05 11.49 -3.72
C LEU A 5 -0.27 12.63 -4.67
N GLY A 6 0.34 13.80 -4.46
CA GLY A 6 0.22 14.94 -5.38
C GLY A 6 0.81 14.66 -6.76
N ALA A 7 1.92 13.94 -6.85
CA ALA A 7 2.53 13.57 -8.13
C ALA A 7 1.70 12.53 -8.91
N ILE A 8 1.14 11.53 -8.22
CA ILE A 8 0.30 10.50 -8.85
C ILE A 8 -1.00 11.11 -9.41
N ALA A 9 -1.63 12.00 -8.65
CA ALA A 9 -2.86 12.67 -9.07
C ALA A 9 -2.68 13.56 -10.32
N GLN A 10 -1.46 13.99 -10.62
CA GLN A 10 -1.14 14.73 -11.86
C GLN A 10 -1.01 13.82 -13.08
N LEU A 11 -0.66 12.54 -12.89
CA LEU A 11 -0.47 11.59 -13.97
C LEU A 11 -1.80 10.93 -14.37
N TRP A 12 -2.63 10.54 -13.40
CA TRP A 12 -3.92 9.88 -13.64
C TRP A 12 -5.05 10.50 -12.80
N PRO A 13 -6.31 10.50 -13.30
CA PRO A 13 -7.48 10.82 -12.49
C PRO A 13 -7.54 9.92 -11.25
N THR A 14 -7.20 10.47 -10.09
CA THR A 14 -7.00 9.71 -8.86
C THR A 14 -7.84 10.32 -7.74
N GLU A 15 -8.59 9.48 -7.03
CA GLU A 15 -9.26 9.88 -5.80
C GLU A 15 -8.28 9.73 -4.63
N VAL A 16 -7.93 10.84 -3.99
CA VAL A 16 -6.98 10.86 -2.87
C VAL A 16 -7.74 10.99 -1.55
N ARG A 17 -7.49 10.07 -0.61
CA ARG A 17 -8.06 10.09 0.74
C ARG A 17 -6.96 10.18 1.78
N LEU A 18 -7.07 11.18 2.66
CA LEU A 18 -6.09 11.49 3.70
C LEU A 18 -6.76 11.49 5.08
N ASN A 19 -5.94 11.30 6.12
CA ASN A 19 -6.34 11.43 7.53
C ASN A 19 -7.63 10.64 7.85
N GLU A 20 -8.65 11.29 8.40
CA GLU A 20 -9.94 10.68 8.80
C GLU A 20 -10.67 9.99 7.65
N GLN A 21 -10.34 10.33 6.41
CA GLN A 21 -10.91 9.71 5.22
C GLN A 21 -10.14 8.45 4.78
N PHE A 22 -8.94 8.22 5.32
CA PHE A 22 -8.10 7.06 5.04
C PHE A 22 -8.41 5.91 6.02
N THR A 23 -9.59 5.31 5.85
CA THR A 23 -10.05 4.14 6.64
C THR A 23 -10.35 2.96 5.74
N VAL A 24 -10.35 1.75 6.31
CA VAL A 24 -10.71 0.51 5.57
C VAL A 24 -12.13 0.59 5.02
N GLY A 25 -13.07 1.13 5.80
CA GLY A 25 -14.47 1.30 5.40
C GLY A 25 -14.62 2.22 4.20
N GLN A 26 -13.93 3.37 4.21
CA GLN A 26 -13.95 4.33 3.11
C GLN A 26 -13.32 3.74 1.84
N LEU A 27 -12.18 3.03 1.95
CA LEU A 27 -11.57 2.37 0.80
C LEU A 27 -12.53 1.37 0.14
N ARG A 28 -13.20 0.52 0.93
CA ARG A 28 -14.20 -0.43 0.42
C ARG A 28 -15.38 0.27 -0.23
N GLN A 29 -15.92 1.31 0.41
CA GLN A 29 -17.05 2.08 -0.10
C GLN A 29 -16.71 2.69 -1.46
N GLN A 30 -15.56 3.36 -1.58
CA GLN A 30 -15.14 3.96 -2.84
C GLN A 30 -14.96 2.91 -3.94
N ARG A 31 -14.36 1.76 -3.62
CA ARG A 31 -14.19 0.66 -4.57
C ARG A 31 -15.51 -0.01 -5.01
N SER A 32 -16.56 0.10 -4.21
CA SER A 32 -17.89 -0.37 -4.59
C SER A 32 -18.60 0.57 -5.58
N ILE A 33 -18.23 1.86 -5.58
CA ILE A 33 -18.77 2.86 -6.49
C ILE A 33 -17.95 2.89 -7.79
N TYR A 34 -16.62 2.89 -7.66
CA TYR A 34 -15.69 2.93 -8.78
C TYR A 34 -14.68 1.77 -8.70
N PRO A 35 -14.60 0.92 -9.73
CA PRO A 35 -13.80 -0.30 -9.68
C PRO A 35 -12.30 -0.03 -9.93
N TYR A 36 -11.63 0.64 -9.00
CA TYR A 36 -10.21 0.99 -9.14
C TYR A 36 -9.34 -0.26 -9.36
N GLY A 37 -8.69 -0.33 -10.53
CA GLY A 37 -7.77 -1.41 -10.89
C GLY A 37 -6.40 -1.28 -10.20
N ILE A 38 -6.08 -0.10 -9.69
CA ILE A 38 -4.84 0.20 -8.96
C ILE A 38 -5.21 0.83 -7.63
N VAL A 39 -4.62 0.32 -6.54
CA VAL A 39 -4.79 0.89 -5.20
C VAL A 39 -3.40 1.24 -4.67
N HIS A 40 -3.19 2.51 -4.33
CA HIS A 40 -1.95 2.99 -3.73
C HIS A 40 -2.19 3.32 -2.24
N LEU A 41 -1.44 2.68 -1.34
CA LEU A 41 -1.44 2.95 0.10
C LEU A 41 -0.11 3.60 0.48
N ALA A 42 -0.15 4.92 0.74
CA ALA A 42 1.01 5.68 1.23
C ALA A 42 0.85 5.92 2.74
N THR A 43 1.33 4.99 3.56
CA THR A 43 1.07 5.00 5.02
C THR A 43 2.21 4.38 5.83
N HIS A 44 2.13 4.40 7.16
CA HIS A 44 3.06 3.68 8.02
C HIS A 44 2.74 2.18 8.04
N ALA A 45 3.77 1.35 8.02
CA ALA A 45 3.63 -0.09 8.19
C ALA A 45 4.80 -0.64 9.02
N ALA A 46 4.51 -1.61 9.87
CA ALA A 46 5.51 -2.37 10.61
C ALA A 46 5.55 -3.79 10.08
N PHE A 47 6.74 -4.25 9.73
CA PHE A 47 6.98 -5.59 9.23
C PHE A 47 7.87 -6.32 10.22
N GLU A 48 7.24 -7.03 11.14
CA GLU A 48 7.95 -7.77 12.17
C GLU A 48 8.38 -9.14 11.63
N PRO A 49 9.60 -9.61 11.97
CA PRO A 49 10.03 -10.94 11.62
C PRO A 49 9.19 -12.03 12.30
N GLY A 50 9.22 -13.22 11.72
CA GLY A 50 8.45 -14.36 12.19
C GLY A 50 7.03 -14.37 11.61
N ALA A 51 6.02 -14.32 12.46
CA ALA A 51 4.66 -14.61 12.04
C ALA A 51 3.96 -13.36 11.44
N VAL A 52 3.35 -13.51 10.26
CA VAL A 52 2.73 -12.41 9.47
C VAL A 52 1.75 -11.55 10.28
N GLN A 53 1.12 -12.14 11.29
CA GLN A 53 0.15 -11.50 12.15
C GLN A 53 0.76 -10.52 13.18
N ASN A 54 2.09 -10.47 13.28
CA ASN A 54 2.82 -9.45 14.05
C ASN A 54 3.02 -8.16 13.23
N SER A 55 2.87 -8.25 11.92
CA SER A 55 3.04 -7.13 10.99
C SER A 55 1.70 -6.45 10.68
N TYR A 56 1.72 -5.15 10.40
CA TYR A 56 0.51 -4.37 10.14
C TYR A 56 0.74 -3.15 9.23
N ILE A 57 -0.33 -2.72 8.55
CA ILE A 57 -0.45 -1.44 7.85
C ILE A 57 -1.32 -0.51 8.69
N ARG A 58 -0.91 0.74 8.90
CA ARG A 58 -1.67 1.71 9.68
C ARG A 58 -2.73 2.38 8.81
N PHE A 59 -4.00 2.19 9.13
CA PHE A 59 -5.08 3.06 8.67
C PHE A 59 -5.36 4.10 9.76
N TRP A 60 -6.13 5.14 9.43
CA TRP A 60 -6.45 6.18 10.39
C TRP A 60 -7.20 5.65 11.62
N ASP A 61 -8.19 4.79 11.39
CA ASP A 61 -9.06 4.25 12.43
C ASP A 61 -8.41 3.11 13.22
N ARG A 62 -7.47 2.38 12.61
CA ARG A 62 -6.85 1.20 13.22
C ARG A 62 -5.61 0.69 12.47
N PRO A 63 -4.71 -0.05 13.15
CA PRO A 63 -3.79 -0.94 12.45
C PRO A 63 -4.56 -2.11 11.81
N LEU A 64 -4.23 -2.43 10.56
CA LEU A 64 -4.70 -3.61 9.85
C LEU A 64 -3.54 -4.61 9.74
N ARG A 65 -3.67 -5.74 10.43
CA ARG A 65 -2.66 -6.81 10.40
C ARG A 65 -2.57 -7.44 9.02
N LEU A 66 -1.39 -7.94 8.66
CA LEU A 66 -1.16 -8.45 7.31
C LEU A 66 -1.92 -9.76 7.00
N ASP A 67 -2.17 -10.60 8.01
CA ASP A 67 -3.06 -11.78 7.92
C ASP A 67 -4.54 -11.41 7.68
N ARG A 68 -4.87 -10.13 7.83
CA ARG A 68 -6.22 -9.58 7.64
C ARG A 68 -6.32 -8.71 6.39
N LEU A 69 -5.34 -8.70 5.50
CA LEU A 69 -5.41 -7.86 4.28
C LEU A 69 -6.54 -8.24 3.32
N ARG A 70 -7.09 -9.45 3.41
CA ARG A 70 -8.34 -9.83 2.73
C ARG A 70 -9.51 -8.94 3.14
N ASP A 71 -9.44 -8.33 4.33
CA ASP A 71 -10.40 -7.31 4.77
C ASP A 71 -10.32 -6.03 3.92
N LEU A 72 -9.38 -5.87 2.99
CA LEU A 72 -9.46 -4.76 2.02
C LEU A 72 -10.42 -5.07 0.85
N GLN A 73 -10.86 -6.32 0.70
CA GLN A 73 -11.77 -6.79 -0.35
C GLN A 73 -11.24 -6.49 -1.77
N LEU A 74 -9.93 -6.61 -1.99
CA LEU A 74 -9.29 -6.27 -3.27
C LEU A 74 -9.60 -7.24 -4.43
N LEU A 75 -10.38 -8.31 -4.19
CA LEU A 75 -10.80 -9.25 -5.24
C LEU A 75 -12.13 -8.89 -5.91
N GLN A 76 -12.93 -7.99 -5.34
CA GLN A 76 -14.27 -7.67 -5.83
C GLN A 76 -14.49 -6.15 -5.83
N PRO A 77 -14.28 -5.48 -6.97
CA PRO A 77 -13.67 -5.99 -8.21
C PRO A 77 -12.17 -6.29 -8.01
N VAL A 78 -11.53 -7.01 -8.94
CA VAL A 78 -10.11 -7.36 -8.80
C VAL A 78 -9.22 -6.13 -8.97
N VAL A 79 -8.38 -5.86 -7.97
CA VAL A 79 -7.23 -4.95 -8.08
C VAL A 79 -6.13 -5.66 -8.86
N GLN A 80 -5.70 -5.05 -9.96
CA GLN A 80 -4.59 -5.54 -10.77
C GLN A 80 -3.26 -5.28 -10.05
N LEU A 81 -3.12 -4.10 -9.42
CA LEU A 81 -1.90 -3.69 -8.73
C LEU A 81 -2.18 -3.00 -7.40
N LEU A 82 -1.63 -3.56 -6.32
CA LEU A 82 -1.53 -2.89 -5.02
C LEU A 82 -0.13 -2.27 -4.87
N VAL A 83 -0.07 -0.95 -4.73
CA VAL A 83 1.17 -0.24 -4.40
C VAL A 83 1.15 0.12 -2.92
N LEU A 84 2.17 -0.28 -2.16
CA LEU A 84 2.33 0.05 -0.75
C LEU A 84 3.63 0.84 -0.55
N SER A 85 3.51 2.16 -0.41
CA SER A 85 4.60 3.04 -0.04
C SER A 85 4.59 3.24 1.48
N ALA A 86 5.55 2.66 2.20
CA ALA A 86 5.57 2.72 3.65
C ALA A 86 6.96 2.95 4.24
N CYS A 87 7.06 3.91 5.17
CA CYS A 87 8.29 4.19 5.92
C CYS A 87 8.50 3.13 7.01
N ARG A 88 9.67 2.45 6.98
CA ARG A 88 10.10 1.30 7.80
C ARG A 88 9.72 1.31 9.30
N THR A 89 9.42 0.11 9.81
CA THR A 89 10.15 -0.53 10.92
C THR A 89 10.37 -2.02 10.60
N ALA A 90 11.58 -2.35 10.15
CA ALA A 90 12.13 -3.71 9.99
C ALA A 90 13.64 -3.59 9.76
N LEU A 91 14.40 -3.21 10.78
CA LEU A 91 15.86 -3.21 10.68
C LEU A 91 16.37 -4.60 11.06
N GLY A 92 16.78 -5.40 10.07
CA GLY A 92 17.83 -6.41 10.28
C GLY A 92 17.52 -7.88 10.04
N ASP A 93 16.33 -8.28 9.58
CA ASP A 93 16.06 -9.71 9.29
C ASP A 93 15.80 -9.94 7.78
N PRO A 94 16.65 -10.72 7.09
CA PRO A 94 16.48 -11.08 5.68
C PRO A 94 15.23 -11.94 5.40
N ASN A 95 14.55 -12.46 6.43
CA ASN A 95 13.26 -13.16 6.32
C ASN A 95 12.04 -12.23 6.38
N VAL A 96 12.23 -10.92 6.52
CA VAL A 96 11.14 -9.92 6.45
C VAL A 96 10.72 -9.65 5.00
N GLU A 97 11.20 -10.48 4.06
CA GLU A 97 10.52 -10.82 2.83
C GLU A 97 9.16 -11.47 3.12
N LEU A 98 8.21 -10.70 3.62
CA LEU A 98 6.89 -10.71 3.03
C LEU A 98 7.06 -10.25 1.57
N GLY A 99 7.69 -11.12 0.78
CA GLY A 99 8.02 -10.89 -0.61
C GLY A 99 6.75 -10.48 -1.31
N PHE A 100 6.84 -9.57 -2.27
CA PHE A 100 5.67 -8.93 -2.86
C PHE A 100 4.55 -9.91 -3.30
N ALA A 101 4.92 -11.15 -3.63
CA ALA A 101 4.00 -12.26 -3.82
C ALA A 101 3.13 -12.58 -2.58
N GLY A 102 3.70 -12.66 -1.38
CA GLY A 102 2.96 -12.82 -0.12
C GLY A 102 2.00 -11.65 0.16
N LEU A 103 2.40 -10.41 -0.14
CA LEU A 103 1.52 -9.24 -0.03
C LEU A 103 0.35 -9.31 -1.02
N ALA A 104 0.61 -9.70 -2.28
CA ALA A 104 -0.42 -9.93 -3.28
C ALA A 104 -1.38 -11.05 -2.86
N VAL A 105 -0.85 -12.19 -2.38
CA VAL A 105 -1.63 -13.33 -1.89
C VAL A 105 -2.49 -12.94 -0.69
N GLN A 106 -1.96 -12.21 0.29
CA GLN A 106 -2.73 -11.84 1.49
C GLN A 106 -3.80 -10.77 1.19
N SER A 107 -3.52 -9.84 0.28
CA SER A 107 -4.48 -8.79 -0.09
C SER A 107 -5.52 -9.26 -1.11
N GLY A 108 -5.16 -10.22 -1.96
CA GLY A 108 -5.95 -10.64 -3.10
C GLY A 108 -5.81 -9.77 -4.35
N ALA A 109 -4.87 -8.82 -4.37
CA ALA A 109 -4.50 -8.17 -5.63
C ALA A 109 -3.75 -9.16 -6.55
N LYS A 110 -3.81 -8.96 -7.88
CA LYS A 110 -3.06 -9.82 -8.80
C LYS A 110 -1.55 -9.62 -8.70
N ALA A 111 -1.13 -8.38 -8.49
CA ALA A 111 0.24 -8.01 -8.24
C ALA A 111 0.31 -7.02 -7.08
N ALA A 112 1.43 -7.01 -6.38
CA ALA A 112 1.75 -6.00 -5.40
C ALA A 112 3.18 -5.50 -5.60
N VAL A 113 3.39 -4.23 -5.34
CA VAL A 113 4.71 -3.61 -5.23
C VAL A 113 4.73 -2.88 -3.91
N ALA A 114 5.73 -3.12 -3.08
CA ALA A 114 5.92 -2.35 -1.86
C ALA A 114 7.32 -1.75 -1.88
N SER A 115 7.41 -0.52 -1.37
CA SER A 115 8.66 0.21 -1.38
C SER A 115 9.10 0.42 0.08
N TRP A 116 10.28 -0.10 0.41
CA TRP A 116 10.85 -0.09 1.76
C TRP A 116 11.98 0.93 1.86
N TRP A 117 11.68 2.19 1.55
CA TRP A 117 12.68 3.23 1.72
C TRP A 117 12.76 3.56 3.21
N SER A 118 13.87 3.17 3.84
CA SER A 118 14.38 3.91 4.99
C SER A 118 14.33 5.37 4.60
N ILE A 119 13.85 6.24 5.48
CA ILE A 119 13.87 7.69 5.25
C ILE A 119 15.32 8.10 4.93
N SER A 120 15.61 8.19 3.65
CA SER A 120 16.75 8.82 3.00
C SER A 120 16.32 9.02 1.56
N ASP A 121 16.18 10.29 1.22
CA ASP A 121 16.18 10.82 -0.13
C ASP A 121 14.87 10.80 -0.93
N ALA A 122 14.36 12.02 -1.05
CA ALA A 122 13.49 12.54 -2.10
C ALA A 122 13.93 12.17 -3.54
N ALA A 123 15.11 11.55 -3.73
CA ALA A 123 15.58 11.00 -5.00
C ALA A 123 14.72 9.83 -5.51
N THR A 124 14.08 9.06 -4.62
CA THR A 124 13.32 7.87 -5.04
C THR A 124 11.95 8.20 -5.64
N LEU A 125 11.43 9.40 -5.35
CA LEU A 125 10.19 9.91 -5.93
C LEU A 125 10.32 10.06 -7.45
N VAL A 126 11.50 10.46 -7.91
CA VAL A 126 11.81 10.64 -9.34
C VAL A 126 11.84 9.28 -10.06
N MET A 127 12.37 8.24 -9.41
CA MET A 127 12.54 6.92 -10.01
C MET A 127 11.21 6.15 -10.17
N MET A 128 10.24 6.36 -9.27
CA MET A 128 8.89 5.78 -9.41
C MET A 128 8.06 6.44 -10.50
N ILE A 129 8.20 7.75 -10.69
CA ILE A 129 7.56 8.48 -11.79
C ILE A 129 8.11 7.99 -13.14
N ASP A 130 9.42 7.77 -13.23
CA ASP A 130 10.09 7.31 -14.47
C ASP A 130 9.76 5.86 -14.84
N SER A 131 9.41 5.02 -13.86
CA SER A 131 9.05 3.60 -14.07
C SER A 131 7.61 3.39 -14.56
N ILE A 132 6.77 4.43 -14.49
CA ILE A 132 5.34 4.40 -14.89
C ILE A 132 5.12 5.14 -16.22
N SER A 133 6.14 5.84 -16.74
CA SER A 133 6.11 6.60 -17.99
C SER A 133 6.77 5.92 -19.20
N SER A 134 7.24 4.67 -19.07
CA SER A 134 7.80 3.85 -20.17
C SER A 134 6.97 2.61 -20.48
#